data_AF-A0A7T4YGT7-F1
#
_entry.id   AF-A0A7T4YGT7-F1
#
_cell.length_a   1.000
_cell.length_b   1.000
_cell.length_c   1.000
_cell.angle_alpha   90.00
_cell.angle_beta   90.00
_cell.angle_gamma   90.00
#
_symmetry.space_group_name_H-M   'P 1'
#
loop_
_entity.id
_entity.type
_entity.pdbx_description
1 polymer ?
#
loop_
_entity_poly.entity_id
_entity_poly.type
_entity_poly.pdbx_seq_one_letter_code
_entity_poly.pdbx_strand_id
1 'polypeptide(L)'
;MKFLGPLLFALIAALGNTLYVAGQKKSAPIDNPIATNLFTLIFALSFTAIAFPFFLKQGTIGAIRDHIFWIVLSGFGLFIVYIGFNLLYTTYGPYVYPIYAVLSILLTAFILGVVIFHEPFNFFHALALLSAILTVFFFAIAQNHL
;
A
#
# COMPACT_ATOMS: atom_id res chain seq x y z
N MET A 1 -18.90 16.57 -8.10
CA MET A 1 -18.68 15.24 -7.48
C MET A 1 -17.18 14.99 -7.35
N LYS A 2 -16.60 15.15 -6.15
CA LYS A 2 -15.13 15.10 -5.93
C LYS A 2 -14.61 13.70 -5.52
N PHE A 3 -15.47 12.68 -5.41
CA PHE A 3 -15.14 11.34 -4.90
C PHE A 3 -14.78 10.30 -5.98
N LEU A 4 -15.29 10.47 -7.21
CA LEU A 4 -15.13 9.47 -8.27
C LEU A 4 -13.65 9.25 -8.67
N GLY A 5 -12.86 10.32 -8.78
CA GLY A 5 -11.44 10.23 -9.11
C GLY A 5 -10.64 9.41 -8.09
N PRO A 6 -10.67 9.78 -6.78
CA PRO A 6 -10.04 8.99 -5.73
C PRO A 6 -10.47 7.53 -5.71
N LEU A 7 -11.78 7.25 -5.92
CA LEU A 7 -12.30 5.88 -5.95
C LEU A 7 -11.68 5.06 -7.10
N LEU A 8 -11.60 5.62 -8.30
CA LEU A 8 -11.03 4.94 -9.46
C LEU A 8 -9.52 4.67 -9.29
N PHE A 9 -8.77 5.63 -8.75
CA PHE A 9 -7.35 5.43 -8.47
C PHE A 9 -7.11 4.41 -7.35
N ALA A 10 -7.94 4.43 -6.31
CA ALA A 10 -7.91 3.42 -5.26
C ALA A 10 -8.21 2.01 -5.81
N LEU A 11 -9.16 1.89 -6.75
CA LEU A 11 -9.47 0.62 -7.40
C LEU A 11 -8.28 0.08 -8.22
N ILE A 12 -7.59 0.93 -8.98
CA ILE A 12 -6.38 0.55 -9.73
C ILE A 12 -5.31 0.04 -8.75
N ALA A 13 -5.08 0.76 -7.65
CA ALA A 13 -4.13 0.35 -6.62
C ALA A 13 -4.52 -0.99 -5.97
N ALA A 14 -5.81 -1.20 -5.68
CA ALA A 14 -6.32 -2.44 -5.10
C ALA A 14 -6.15 -3.65 -6.05
N LEU A 15 -6.37 -3.45 -7.36
CA LEU A 15 -6.11 -4.47 -8.38
C LEU A 15 -4.62 -4.81 -8.45
N GLY A 16 -3.75 -3.80 -8.48
CA GLY A 16 -2.29 -4.00 -8.46
C GLY A 16 -1.84 -4.77 -7.22
N ASN A 17 -2.34 -4.39 -6.04
CA ASN A 17 -2.06 -5.12 -4.80
C ASN A 17 -2.56 -6.57 -4.87
N THR A 18 -3.75 -6.83 -5.41
CA THR A 18 -4.27 -8.21 -5.55
C THR A 18 -3.36 -9.08 -6.41
N LEU A 19 -2.88 -8.55 -7.55
CA LEU A 19 -1.93 -9.26 -8.42
C LEU A 19 -0.59 -9.50 -7.71
N TYR A 20 -0.09 -8.49 -6.98
CA TYR A 20 1.13 -8.61 -6.20
C TYR A 20 1.02 -9.70 -5.12
N VAL A 21 -0.06 -9.73 -4.34
CA VAL A 21 -0.29 -10.77 -3.32
C VAL A 21 -0.37 -12.16 -3.93
N ALA A 22 -1.07 -12.31 -5.06
CA ALA A 22 -1.18 -13.58 -5.77
C ALA A 22 0.20 -14.07 -6.25
N GLY A 23 1.01 -13.18 -6.84
CA GLY A 23 2.39 -13.45 -7.24
C GLY A 23 3.23 -13.91 -6.06
N GLN A 24 3.25 -13.12 -4.97
CA GLN A 24 4.04 -13.40 -3.76
C GLN A 24 3.71 -14.74 -3.12
N LYS A 25 2.43 -15.10 -3.03
CA LYS A 25 2.02 -16.40 -2.50
C LYS A 25 2.53 -17.54 -3.37
N LYS A 26 2.53 -17.37 -4.69
CA LYS A 26 2.95 -18.41 -5.64
C LYS A 26 4.46 -18.51 -5.81
N SER A 27 5.19 -17.44 -5.57
CA SER A 27 6.65 -17.41 -5.55
C SER A 27 7.26 -17.79 -4.20
N ALA A 28 6.45 -18.08 -3.18
CA ALA A 28 6.88 -18.60 -1.87
C ALA A 28 7.84 -19.81 -1.91
N PRO A 29 7.84 -20.70 -2.93
CA PRO A 29 8.84 -21.77 -3.05
C PRO A 29 10.27 -21.30 -3.34
N ILE A 30 10.51 -20.00 -3.55
CA ILE A 30 11.86 -19.43 -3.65
C ILE A 30 12.41 -19.28 -2.24
N ASP A 31 13.46 -20.04 -1.89
CA ASP A 31 14.09 -20.09 -0.56
C ASP A 31 14.58 -18.73 -0.03
N ASN A 32 14.67 -17.71 -0.89
CA ASN A 32 15.03 -16.35 -0.53
C ASN A 32 13.87 -15.37 -0.81
N PRO A 33 13.11 -14.96 0.21
CA PRO A 33 12.00 -14.03 0.04
C PRO A 33 12.44 -12.61 -0.38
N ILE A 34 13.68 -12.22 -0.08
CA ILE A 34 14.26 -10.94 -0.55
C ILE A 34 14.52 -10.99 -2.06
N ALA A 35 14.93 -12.14 -2.59
CA ALA A 35 15.14 -12.30 -4.03
C ALA A 35 13.84 -12.09 -4.81
N THR A 36 12.73 -12.67 -4.33
CA THR A 36 11.40 -12.47 -4.92
C THR A 36 11.00 -10.99 -4.93
N ASN A 37 11.21 -10.29 -3.81
CA ASN A 37 10.95 -8.85 -3.71
C ASN A 37 11.83 -8.03 -4.67
N LEU A 38 13.11 -8.38 -4.79
CA LEU A 38 14.05 -7.71 -5.69
C LEU A 38 13.60 -7.84 -7.16
N PHE A 39 13.28 -9.04 -7.64
CA PHE A 39 12.83 -9.22 -9.02
C PHE A 39 11.47 -8.56 -9.28
N THR A 40 10.57 -8.56 -8.28
CA THR A 40 9.30 -7.82 -8.36
C THR A 40 9.54 -6.31 -8.51
N LEU A 41 10.49 -5.75 -7.73
CA LEU A 41 10.88 -4.35 -7.81
C LEU A 41 11.51 -3.99 -9.15
N ILE A 42 12.41 -4.84 -9.67
CA ILE A 42 13.03 -4.63 -10.99
C ILE A 42 11.95 -4.57 -12.07
N PHE A 43 11.01 -5.51 -12.06
CA PHE A 43 9.91 -5.53 -13.02
C PHE A 43 9.03 -4.28 -12.92
N ALA A 44 8.64 -3.89 -11.70
CA ALA A 44 7.86 -2.67 -11.47
C ALA A 44 8.62 -1.40 -11.92
N LEU A 45 9.94 -1.34 -11.68
CA LEU A 45 10.78 -0.24 -12.11
C LEU A 45 10.86 -0.16 -13.64
N SER A 46 10.98 -1.28 -14.35
CA SER A 46 10.97 -1.30 -15.81
C SER A 46 9.69 -0.71 -16.39
N PHE A 47 8.52 -1.10 -15.88
CA PHE A 47 7.24 -0.52 -16.33
C PHE A 47 7.10 0.95 -15.94
N THR A 48 7.60 1.35 -14.78
CA THR A 48 7.62 2.76 -14.36
C THR A 48 8.52 3.59 -15.28
N ALA A 49 9.68 3.06 -15.67
CA ALA A 49 10.59 3.72 -16.61
C ALA A 49 9.99 3.84 -18.01
N ILE A 50 9.25 2.84 -18.47
CA ILE A 50 8.49 2.90 -19.73
C ILE A 50 7.38 3.95 -19.64
N ALA A 51 6.68 4.04 -18.51
CA ALA A 51 5.61 5.01 -18.29
C ALA A 51 6.15 6.45 -18.16
N PHE A 52 7.32 6.64 -17.56
CA PHE A 52 7.92 7.93 -17.24
C PHE A 52 7.85 8.99 -18.37
N PRO A 53 8.28 8.73 -19.62
CA PRO A 53 8.21 9.73 -20.69
C PRO A 53 6.79 10.22 -21.00
N PHE A 54 5.76 9.39 -20.79
CA PHE A 54 4.37 9.76 -21.03
C PHE A 54 3.81 10.73 -19.98
N PHE A 55 4.47 10.86 -18.82
CA PHE A 55 4.08 11.75 -17.72
C PHE A 55 5.06 12.90 -17.50
N LEU A 56 6.07 13.05 -18.36
CA LEU A 56 7.09 14.09 -18.23
C LEU A 56 6.47 15.47 -18.48
N LYS A 57 6.61 16.38 -17.52
CA LYS A 57 6.24 17.80 -17.63
C LYS A 57 7.47 18.69 -17.65
N GLN A 58 7.34 19.92 -18.17
CA GLN A 58 8.41 20.91 -18.07
C GLN A 58 8.80 21.12 -16.60
N GLY A 59 10.10 21.14 -16.31
CA GLY A 59 10.62 21.30 -14.95
C GLY A 59 10.69 20.04 -14.09
N THR A 60 10.27 18.86 -14.59
CA THR A 60 10.26 17.60 -13.81
C THR A 60 11.63 17.27 -13.20
N ILE A 61 12.72 17.44 -13.97
CA ILE A 61 14.09 17.14 -13.49
C ILE A 61 14.50 18.08 -12.34
N GLY A 62 14.13 19.36 -12.42
CA GLY A 62 14.35 20.32 -11.33
C GLY A 62 13.58 19.91 -10.07
N ALA A 63 12.31 19.56 -10.23
CA ALA A 63 11.46 19.12 -9.11
C ALA A 63 11.98 17.85 -8.42
N ILE A 64 12.58 16.90 -9.16
CA ILE A 64 13.20 15.70 -8.56
C ILE A 64 14.29 16.10 -7.56
N ARG A 65 15.14 17.07 -7.94
CA ARG A 65 16.23 17.54 -7.08
C ARG A 65 15.69 18.19 -5.81
N ASP A 66 14.67 19.02 -5.94
CA ASP A 66 14.09 19.77 -4.84
C ASP A 66 13.34 18.88 -3.84
N HIS A 67 12.89 17.69 -4.28
CA HIS A 67 12.11 16.75 -3.47
C HIS A 67 12.83 15.43 -3.17
N ILE A 68 14.16 15.37 -3.36
CA ILE A 68 14.93 14.12 -3.24
C ILE A 68 14.75 13.42 -1.89
N PHE A 69 14.64 14.18 -0.80
CA PHE A 69 14.39 13.64 0.54
C PHE A 69 13.09 12.83 0.60
N TRP A 70 12.00 13.38 0.07
CA TRP A 70 10.69 12.72 0.06
C TRP A 70 10.66 11.52 -0.89
N ILE A 71 11.38 11.60 -2.01
CA ILE A 71 11.57 10.47 -2.93
C ILE A 71 12.30 9.32 -2.20
N VAL A 72 13.38 9.61 -1.49
CA VAL A 72 14.13 8.59 -0.73
C VAL A 72 13.28 8.01 0.41
N LEU A 73 12.58 8.87 1.16
CA LEU A 73 11.71 8.43 2.27
C LEU A 73 10.58 7.52 1.76
N SER A 74 9.95 7.87 0.64
CA SER A 74 8.90 7.03 0.04
C SER A 74 9.45 5.70 -0.47
N GLY A 75 10.64 5.69 -1.09
CA GLY A 75 11.33 4.46 -1.52
C GLY A 75 11.67 3.55 -0.34
N PHE A 76 12.15 4.11 0.77
CA PHE A 76 12.41 3.36 2.00
C PHE A 76 11.11 2.80 2.61
N GLY A 77 10.03 3.59 2.62
CA GLY A 77 8.71 3.11 3.03
C GLY A 77 8.21 1.94 2.19
N LEU A 78 8.37 2.02 0.86
CA LEU A 78 7.98 0.93 -0.06
C LEU A 78 8.77 -0.36 0.22
N PHE A 79 10.06 -0.25 0.51
CA PHE A 79 10.89 -1.39 0.93
C PHE A 79 10.33 -2.09 2.18
N ILE A 80 9.97 -1.31 3.21
CA ILE A 80 9.37 -1.87 4.45
C ILE A 80 8.05 -2.56 4.14
N VAL A 81 7.19 -1.95 3.30
CA VAL A 81 5.91 -2.55 2.89
C VAL A 81 6.13 -3.90 2.21
N TYR A 82 7.10 -4.01 1.31
CA TYR A 82 7.37 -5.28 0.61
C TYR A 82 7.95 -6.35 1.52
N ILE A 83 8.77 -6.00 2.50
CA ILE A 83 9.18 -6.95 3.55
C ILE A 83 7.97 -7.41 4.35
N GLY A 84 7.16 -6.48 4.85
CA GLY A 84 5.99 -6.80 5.66
C GLY A 84 4.99 -7.69 4.92
N PHE A 85 4.69 -7.37 3.66
CA PHE A 85 3.83 -8.18 2.81
C PHE A 85 4.39 -9.54 2.48
N ASN A 86 5.69 -9.62 2.19
CA ASN A 86 6.32 -10.90 1.94
C ASN A 86 6.18 -11.80 3.18
N LEU A 87 6.51 -11.31 4.38
CA LEU A 87 6.34 -12.06 5.64
C LEU A 87 4.87 -12.43 5.87
N LEU A 88 3.95 -11.49 5.71
CA LEU A 88 2.52 -11.68 5.95
C LEU A 88 1.94 -12.77 5.03
N TYR A 89 2.16 -12.68 3.71
CA TYR A 89 1.50 -13.55 2.75
C TYR A 89 2.20 -14.90 2.53
N THR A 90 3.51 -14.98 2.75
CA THR A 90 4.22 -16.27 2.69
C THR A 90 3.91 -17.13 3.92
N THR A 91 3.75 -16.50 5.10
CA THR A 91 3.50 -17.22 6.36
C THR A 91 2.01 -17.45 6.59
N TYR A 92 1.18 -16.42 6.44
CA TYR A 92 -0.24 -16.45 6.80
C TYR A 92 -1.17 -16.42 5.58
N GLY A 93 -0.66 -16.22 4.37
CA GLY A 93 -1.49 -16.18 3.17
C GLY A 93 -2.33 -14.90 3.00
N PRO A 94 -3.13 -14.80 1.92
CA PRO A 94 -3.83 -13.57 1.54
C PRO A 94 -5.06 -13.26 2.41
N TYR A 95 -5.60 -14.24 3.13
CA TYR A 95 -6.85 -14.03 3.89
C TYR A 95 -6.66 -13.08 5.08
N VAL A 96 -5.44 -12.93 5.62
CA VAL A 96 -5.11 -11.94 6.67
C VAL A 96 -4.97 -10.51 6.16
N TYR A 97 -5.17 -10.25 4.87
CA TYR A 97 -5.14 -8.91 4.27
C TYR A 97 -5.98 -7.85 5.02
N PRO A 98 -7.21 -8.16 5.51
CA PRO A 98 -8.03 -7.16 6.20
C PRO A 98 -7.34 -6.55 7.43
N ILE A 99 -6.51 -7.32 8.15
CA ILE A 99 -5.74 -6.81 9.31
C ILE A 99 -4.79 -5.72 8.84
N TYR A 100 -4.00 -6.00 7.80
CA TYR A 100 -3.10 -5.00 7.21
C TYR A 100 -3.87 -3.78 6.70
N ALA A 101 -4.97 -3.98 5.97
CA ALA A 101 -5.71 -2.89 5.35
C ALA A 101 -6.23 -1.89 6.39
N VAL A 102 -6.77 -2.38 7.50
CA VAL A 102 -7.28 -1.53 8.57
C VAL A 102 -6.16 -0.84 9.35
N LEU A 103 -5.06 -1.54 9.65
CA LEU A 103 -3.88 -0.91 10.25
C LEU A 103 -3.31 0.19 9.35
N SER A 104 -3.29 -0.05 8.03
CA SER A 104 -2.87 0.94 7.05
C SER A 104 -3.80 2.17 7.07
N ILE A 105 -5.13 1.99 7.13
CA ILE A 105 -6.08 3.10 7.27
C ILE A 105 -5.80 3.91 8.55
N LEU A 106 -5.58 3.25 9.69
CA LEU A 106 -5.28 3.93 10.96
C LEU A 106 -3.98 4.75 10.87
N LEU A 107 -2.91 4.18 10.32
CA LEU A 107 -1.62 4.88 10.22
C LEU A 107 -1.65 5.99 9.15
N THR A 108 -2.31 5.77 8.02
CA THR A 108 -2.25 6.72 6.88
C THR A 108 -3.32 7.79 6.97
N ALA A 109 -4.59 7.42 7.14
CA ALA A 109 -5.68 8.39 7.17
C ALA A 109 -5.73 9.13 8.50
N PHE A 110 -5.58 8.41 9.63
CA PHE A 110 -5.70 9.03 10.94
C PHE A 110 -4.38 9.64 11.44
N ILE A 111 -3.31 8.85 11.59
CA ILE A 111 -2.05 9.39 12.12
C ILE A 111 -1.41 10.39 11.13
N LEU A 112 -1.16 9.97 9.89
CA LEU A 112 -0.53 10.88 8.92
C LEU A 112 -1.47 12.00 8.50
N GLY A 113 -2.68 11.69 8.02
CA GLY A 113 -3.64 12.69 7.53
C GLY A 113 -4.10 13.65 8.63
N VAL A 114 -4.73 13.14 9.69
CA VAL A 114 -5.34 13.99 10.72
C VAL A 114 -4.30 14.55 11.70
N VAL A 115 -3.42 13.72 12.25
CA VAL A 115 -2.53 14.15 13.34
C VAL A 115 -1.31 14.91 12.83
N ILE A 116 -0.66 14.44 11.77
CA ILE A 116 0.60 15.05 11.27
C ILE A 116 0.30 16.15 10.25
N PHE A 117 -0.52 15.87 9.24
CA PHE A 117 -0.82 16.81 8.15
C PHE A 117 -2.01 17.73 8.44
N HIS A 118 -2.70 17.53 9.57
CA HIS A 118 -3.82 18.37 10.01
C HIS A 118 -4.94 18.49 8.96
N GLU A 119 -5.19 17.40 8.23
CA GLU A 119 -6.24 17.36 7.21
C GLU A 119 -7.64 17.43 7.84
N PRO A 120 -8.64 17.98 7.12
CA PRO A 120 -10.00 18.10 7.64
C PRO A 120 -10.63 16.73 7.97
N PHE A 121 -10.91 16.51 9.26
CA PHE A 121 -11.56 15.30 9.74
C PHE A 121 -12.96 15.61 10.27
N ASN A 122 -13.96 14.84 9.84
CA ASN A 122 -15.35 15.08 10.20
C ASN A 122 -15.97 13.82 10.79
N PHE A 123 -17.20 13.94 11.26
CA PHE A 123 -17.92 12.84 11.90
C PHE A 123 -18.06 11.60 11.01
N PHE A 124 -18.28 11.76 9.70
CA PHE A 124 -18.37 10.62 8.78
C PHE A 124 -17.03 9.92 8.59
N HIS A 125 -15.92 10.65 8.60
CA HIS A 125 -14.58 10.04 8.62
C HIS A 125 -14.35 9.24 9.91
N ALA A 126 -14.84 9.73 11.06
CA ALA A 126 -14.78 9.00 12.33
C ALA A 126 -15.60 7.68 12.27
N LEU A 127 -16.81 7.71 11.71
CA LEU A 127 -17.63 6.52 11.52
C LEU A 127 -16.98 5.50 10.58
N ALA A 128 -16.34 5.96 9.51
CA ALA A 128 -15.59 5.09 8.60
C ALA A 128 -14.41 4.41 9.32
N LEU A 129 -13.67 5.16 10.15
CA LEU A 129 -12.57 4.63 10.95
C LEU A 129 -13.05 3.58 11.96
N LEU A 130 -14.16 3.86 12.65
CA LEU A 130 -14.77 2.93 13.59
C LEU A 130 -15.19 1.63 12.89
N SER A 131 -15.78 1.75 11.70
CA SER A 131 -16.19 0.60 10.88
C SER A 131 -14.99 -0.26 10.45
N ALA A 132 -13.86 0.38 10.12
CA ALA A 132 -12.61 -0.33 9.82
C ALA A 132 -12.11 -1.11 11.05
N ILE A 133 -12.11 -0.51 12.24
CA ILE A 133 -11.72 -1.19 13.49
C ILE A 133 -12.63 -2.40 13.77
N LEU A 134 -13.95 -2.24 13.63
CA LEU A 134 -14.91 -3.32 13.81
C LEU A 134 -14.67 -4.47 12.83
N THR A 135 -14.20 -4.17 11.61
CA THR A 135 -13.85 -5.20 10.61
C THR A 135 -12.73 -6.11 11.12
N VAL A 136 -11.66 -5.56 11.73
CA VAL A 136 -10.59 -6.39 12.32
C VAL A 136 -11.10 -7.19 13.50
N PHE A 137 -11.94 -6.58 14.34
CA PHE A 137 -12.54 -7.27 15.49
C PHE A 137 -13.33 -8.51 15.06
N PHE A 138 -14.24 -8.37 14.09
CA PHE A 138 -15.00 -9.50 13.56
C PHE A 138 -14.10 -10.52 12.85
N PHE A 139 -13.08 -10.06 12.12
CA PHE A 139 -12.12 -10.95 11.47
C PHE A 139 -11.34 -11.79 12.49
N ALA A 140 -10.91 -11.20 13.60
CA ALA A 140 -10.23 -11.91 14.68
C ALA A 140 -11.14 -12.95 15.35
N ILE A 141 -12.41 -12.62 15.60
CA ILE A 141 -13.41 -13.60 16.10
C ILE A 141 -13.54 -14.76 15.11
N ALA A 142 -13.67 -14.47 13.81
CA ALA A 142 -13.81 -15.50 12.79
C ALA A 142 -12.60 -16.46 12.75
N GLN A 143 -11.37 -15.95 12.91
CA GLN A 143 -10.18 -16.80 12.96
C GLN A 143 -10.11 -17.71 14.18
N ASN A 144 -10.61 -17.26 15.34
CA ASN A 144 -10.62 -18.08 16.56
C ASN A 144 -11.67 -19.21 16.52
N HIS A 145 -12.56 -19.21 15.52
CA HIS A 145 -13.64 -20.18 15.34
C HIS A 145 -13.45 -21.07 14.08
N LEU A 146 -12.31 -20.97 13.40
CA LEU A 146 -11.90 -21.81 12.27
C LEU A 146 -10.81 -22.80 12.69
#